data_AF-A0A8E1C2B5-F1
#
_entry.id   AF-A0A8E1C2B5-F1
#
_cell.length_a   1.000
_cell.length_b   1.000
_cell.length_c   1.000
_cell.angle_alpha   90.00
_cell.angle_beta   90.00
_cell.angle_gamma   90.00
#
_symmetry.space_group_name_H-M   'P 1'
#
loop_
_entity.id
_entity.type
_entity.pdbx_description
1 polymer ?
#
loop_
_entity_poly.entity_id
_entity_poly.type
_entity_poly.pdbx_seq_one_letter_code
_entity_poly.pdbx_strand_id
1 'polypeptide(L)'
;MVIAMGLALPANAQQMGDEKVNLALPGISFTRSLNQAARSAKVEGGMISLASEGGRDNFRDPDGKLSNNTAPVLLAEVDNAKSWTLSGLVTPSFNATYDAGTFYIWVDDAHWLKMAMERDERGRVR
;
A
#
# COMPACT_ATOMS: atom_id res chain seq x y z
N MET A 1 21.44 4.34 -30.28
CA MET A 1 20.68 4.81 -29.10
C MET A 1 19.51 3.86 -28.92
N VAL A 2 19.60 2.92 -27.97
CA VAL A 2 18.52 1.95 -27.69
C VAL A 2 17.66 2.55 -26.59
N ILE A 3 16.42 2.92 -26.91
CA ILE A 3 15.43 3.31 -25.93
C ILE A 3 14.91 2.00 -25.32
N ALA A 4 15.42 1.63 -24.15
CA ALA A 4 14.83 0.59 -23.34
C ALA A 4 13.53 1.15 -22.73
N MET A 5 12.39 0.92 -23.38
CA MET A 5 11.09 1.03 -22.73
C MET A 5 11.00 -0.12 -21.71
N GLY A 6 11.41 0.15 -20.47
CA GLY A 6 11.12 -0.73 -19.35
C GLY A 6 9.60 -0.75 -19.16
N LEU A 7 8.96 -1.83 -19.61
CA LEU A 7 7.59 -2.13 -19.21
C LEU A 7 7.61 -2.34 -17.70
N ALA A 8 7.01 -1.41 -16.94
CA ALA A 8 6.75 -1.63 -15.53
C ALA A 8 5.92 -2.90 -15.42
N LEU A 9 6.49 -3.93 -14.79
CA LEU A 9 5.76 -5.16 -14.54
C LEU A 9 4.60 -4.81 -13.60
N PRO A 10 3.40 -5.36 -13.82
CA PRO A 10 2.29 -5.10 -12.91
C PRO A 10 2.66 -5.63 -11.54
N ALA A 11 2.37 -4.86 -10.49
CA ALA A 11 2.41 -5.36 -9.11
C ALA A 11 1.61 -6.66 -9.01
N ASN A 12 2.08 -7.69 -8.33
CA ASN A 12 1.36 -8.90 -7.98
C ASN A 12 1.29 -8.99 -6.45
N ALA A 13 0.09 -9.20 -5.93
CA ALA A 13 -0.03 -9.53 -4.52
C ALA A 13 0.68 -10.86 -4.24
N GLN A 14 1.51 -10.92 -3.20
CA GLN A 14 2.34 -12.10 -2.95
C GLN A 14 1.55 -13.27 -2.33
N GLN A 15 0.37 -13.03 -1.73
CA GLN A 15 -0.31 -14.09 -0.97
C GLN A 15 -1.81 -14.26 -1.23
N MET A 16 -2.58 -13.18 -1.43
CA MET A 16 -4.04 -13.32 -1.59
C MET A 16 -4.59 -12.76 -2.91
N GLY A 17 -3.71 -12.56 -3.89
CA GLY A 17 -4.07 -12.08 -5.23
C GLY A 17 -4.41 -10.59 -5.27
N ASP A 18 -4.53 -10.09 -6.49
CA ASP A 18 -5.01 -8.76 -6.79
C ASP A 18 -6.42 -8.82 -7.40
N GLU A 19 -7.22 -7.81 -7.14
CA GLU A 19 -8.55 -7.67 -7.72
C GLU A 19 -8.81 -6.24 -8.17
N LYS A 20 -9.62 -6.08 -9.21
CA LYS A 20 -10.13 -4.76 -9.60
C LYS A 20 -11.16 -4.31 -8.57
N VAL A 21 -11.09 -3.03 -8.20
CA VAL A 21 -12.05 -2.41 -7.29
C VAL A 21 -12.48 -1.06 -7.86
N ASN A 22 -13.58 -0.52 -7.36
CA ASN A 22 -14.02 0.84 -7.64
C ASN A 22 -14.38 1.52 -6.32
N LEU A 23 -13.36 2.08 -5.65
CA LEU A 23 -13.52 2.87 -4.42
C LEU A 23 -13.01 4.28 -4.69
N ALA A 24 -13.73 5.29 -4.23
CA ALA A 24 -13.37 6.68 -4.50
C ALA A 24 -13.47 7.54 -3.24
N LEU A 25 -12.53 8.47 -3.14
CA LEU A 25 -12.61 9.67 -2.31
C LEU A 25 -12.57 10.90 -3.22
N PRO A 26 -12.94 12.10 -2.74
CA PRO A 26 -12.76 13.32 -3.51
C PRO A 26 -11.30 13.45 -4.00
N GLY A 27 -11.11 13.43 -5.33
CA GLY A 27 -9.79 13.61 -5.97
C GLY A 27 -8.96 12.34 -6.17
N ILE A 28 -9.39 11.16 -5.72
CA ILE A 28 -8.66 9.90 -5.94
C ILE A 28 -9.60 8.70 -6.10
N SER A 29 -9.33 7.87 -7.10
CA SER A 29 -10.06 6.62 -7.36
C SER A 29 -9.12 5.44 -7.29
N PHE A 30 -9.39 4.53 -6.35
CA PHE A 30 -8.68 3.27 -6.21
C PHE A 30 -9.31 2.25 -7.15
N THR A 31 -8.49 1.74 -8.07
CA THR A 31 -8.90 0.82 -9.13
C THR A 31 -8.41 -0.61 -8.88
N ARG A 32 -7.52 -0.79 -7.90
CA ARG A 32 -6.89 -2.07 -7.62
C ARG A 32 -6.74 -2.31 -6.12
N SER A 33 -6.99 -3.55 -5.72
CA SER A 33 -6.90 -4.06 -4.35
C SER A 33 -5.88 -5.19 -4.33
N LEU A 34 -4.89 -5.09 -3.44
CA LEU A 34 -3.92 -6.14 -3.16
C LEU A 34 -4.24 -6.77 -1.81
N ASN A 35 -4.03 -8.07 -1.70
CA ASN A 35 -4.18 -8.82 -0.44
C ASN A 35 -5.56 -8.62 0.21
N GLN A 36 -6.62 -8.65 -0.61
CA GLN A 36 -8.01 -8.53 -0.19
C GLN A 36 -8.35 -7.22 0.55
N ALA A 37 -7.60 -6.13 0.34
CA ALA A 37 -7.84 -4.85 0.97
C ALA A 37 -9.30 -4.37 0.84
N ALA A 38 -9.88 -4.50 -0.36
CA ALA A 38 -11.25 -4.10 -0.64
C ALA A 38 -12.30 -4.82 0.23
N ARG A 39 -12.04 -6.05 0.69
CA ARG A 39 -12.97 -6.79 1.56
C ARG A 39 -13.09 -6.17 2.95
N SER A 40 -12.04 -5.50 3.41
CA SER A 40 -12.01 -4.79 4.69
C SER A 40 -12.35 -3.29 4.56
N ALA A 41 -12.38 -2.78 3.32
CA ALA A 41 -12.52 -1.36 3.05
C ALA A 41 -13.95 -0.88 3.32
N LYS A 42 -14.07 0.25 4.03
CA LYS A 42 -15.34 0.96 4.22
C LYS A 42 -15.17 2.42 3.83
N VAL A 43 -16.06 2.91 2.98
CA VAL A 43 -16.09 4.32 2.55
C VAL A 43 -17.21 5.02 3.30
N GLU A 44 -16.87 6.03 4.10
CA GLU A 44 -17.86 6.80 4.84
C GLU A 44 -17.32 8.22 5.11
N GLY A 45 -18.15 9.25 4.92
CA GLY A 45 -17.80 10.62 5.32
C GLY A 45 -16.53 11.20 4.66
N GLY A 46 -16.17 10.74 3.44
CA GLY A 46 -14.93 11.17 2.78
C GLY A 46 -13.66 10.50 3.31
N MET A 47 -13.78 9.43 4.08
CA MET A 47 -12.70 8.61 4.60
C MET A 47 -12.81 7.17 4.06
N ILE A 48 -11.67 6.53 3.87
CA ILE A 48 -11.60 5.07 3.71
C ILE A 48 -10.98 4.49 4.97
N SER A 49 -11.71 3.58 5.62
CA SER A 49 -11.19 2.73 6.68
C SER A 49 -10.71 1.41 6.07
N LEU A 50 -9.51 0.98 6.43
CA LEU A 50 -8.94 -0.33 6.08
C LEU A 50 -8.57 -1.07 7.37
N ALA A 51 -8.75 -2.39 7.37
CA ALA A 51 -8.34 -3.23 8.48
C ALA A 51 -7.31 -4.27 8.02
N SER A 52 -6.36 -4.57 8.90
CA SER A 52 -5.40 -5.64 8.69
C SER A 52 -5.50 -6.66 9.82
N GLU A 53 -5.43 -7.94 9.46
CA GLU A 53 -5.16 -9.00 10.42
C GLU A 53 -3.70 -8.93 10.88
N GLY A 54 -3.38 -9.63 11.97
CA GLY A 54 -1.99 -9.80 12.41
C GLY A 54 -1.17 -10.62 11.42
N GLY A 55 0.15 -10.42 11.42
CA GLY A 55 1.09 -11.15 10.57
C GLY A 55 1.10 -10.69 9.10
N ARG A 56 0.62 -9.48 8.82
CA ARG A 56 0.63 -8.86 7.50
C ARG A 56 1.65 -7.75 7.46
N ASP A 57 2.45 -7.71 6.41
CA ASP A 57 3.53 -6.74 6.29
C ASP A 57 3.96 -6.60 4.83
N ASN A 58 4.53 -5.43 4.51
CA ASN A 58 5.32 -5.20 3.32
C ASN A 58 6.72 -4.79 3.77
N PHE A 59 7.68 -5.68 3.56
CA PHE A 59 9.06 -5.59 3.95
C PHE A 59 9.92 -6.30 2.91
N ARG A 60 11.01 -5.65 2.53
CA ARG A 60 12.00 -6.21 1.63
C ARG A 60 13.36 -6.14 2.31
N ASP A 61 13.85 -7.30 2.74
CA ASP A 61 15.18 -7.43 3.30
C ASP A 61 16.25 -7.03 2.26
N PRO A 62 17.13 -6.07 2.58
CA PRO A 62 18.26 -5.72 1.73
C PRO A 62 19.17 -6.92 1.39
N ASP A 63 19.24 -7.92 2.27
CA ASP A 63 20.01 -9.15 2.07
C ASP A 63 19.22 -10.25 1.33
N GLY A 64 17.93 -10.02 1.06
CA GLY A 64 17.04 -10.94 0.35
C GLY A 64 16.63 -12.20 1.13
N LYS A 65 16.87 -12.28 2.45
CA LYS A 65 16.53 -13.47 3.25
C LYS A 65 15.05 -13.52 3.63
N LEU A 66 14.43 -12.36 3.79
CA LEU A 66 13.00 -12.23 4.10
C LEU A 66 12.36 -11.12 3.26
N SER A 67 11.35 -11.45 2.45
CA SER A 67 10.56 -10.43 1.77
C SER A 67 9.08 -10.82 1.76
N ASN A 68 8.23 -9.89 2.16
CA ASN A 68 6.79 -10.05 2.19
C ASN A 68 6.12 -8.83 1.53
N ASN A 69 4.99 -9.07 0.87
CA ASN A 69 4.07 -8.10 0.29
C ASN A 69 2.65 -8.58 0.61
N THR A 70 2.33 -8.71 1.89
CA THR A 70 1.11 -9.36 2.40
C THR A 70 0.15 -8.38 3.08
N ALA A 71 0.56 -7.11 3.27
CA ALA A 71 -0.29 -6.06 3.79
C ALA A 71 -1.46 -5.75 2.83
N PRO A 72 -2.66 -5.44 3.35
CA PRO A 72 -3.77 -4.98 2.53
C PRO A 72 -3.44 -3.59 1.94
N VAL A 73 -3.47 -3.47 0.61
CA VAL A 73 -3.19 -2.20 -0.09
C VAL A 73 -4.28 -1.90 -1.11
N LEU A 74 -4.79 -0.66 -1.09
CA LEU A 74 -5.57 -0.10 -2.20
C LEU A 74 -4.65 0.78 -3.06
N LEU A 75 -4.70 0.59 -4.37
CA LEU A 75 -3.90 1.34 -5.33
C LEU A 75 -4.80 2.15 -6.28
N ALA A 76 -4.40 3.39 -6.50
CA ALA A 76 -4.91 4.26 -7.54
C ALA A 76 -3.84 4.38 -8.64
N GLU A 77 -4.25 4.33 -9.90
CA GLU A 77 -3.35 4.60 -11.01
C GLU A 77 -3.00 6.08 -11.06
N VAL A 78 -1.72 6.38 -11.31
CA VAL A 78 -1.22 7.75 -11.47
C VAL A 78 -0.58 7.92 -12.84
N ASP A 79 -0.88 9.05 -13.50
CA ASP A 79 -0.22 9.45 -14.74
C ASP A 79 1.16 10.04 -14.40
N ASN A 80 2.17 9.18 -14.41
CA ASN A 80 3.53 9.57 -14.05
C ASN A 80 4.27 10.34 -15.16
N ALA A 81 3.62 10.64 -16.29
CA ALA A 81 4.14 11.61 -17.27
C ALA A 81 3.95 13.07 -16.82
N LYS A 82 3.20 13.29 -15.74
CA LYS A 82 2.96 14.60 -15.13
C LYS A 82 3.40 14.58 -13.68
N SER A 83 3.84 15.72 -13.17
CA SER A 83 4.04 15.89 -11.74
C SER A 83 2.70 15.78 -11.01
N TRP A 84 2.70 15.07 -9.89
CA TRP A 84 1.54 14.89 -9.03
C TRP A 84 1.97 15.01 -7.57
N THR A 85 1.00 15.35 -6.72
CA THR A 85 1.17 15.37 -5.27
C THR A 85 -0.01 14.61 -4.68
N LEU A 86 0.28 13.62 -3.83
CA LEU A 86 -0.71 12.98 -2.97
C LEU A 86 -0.49 13.49 -1.54
N SER A 87 -1.56 13.99 -0.94
CA SER A 87 -1.58 14.39 0.46
C SER A 87 -2.88 13.91 1.09
N GLY A 88 -2.81 13.42 2.32
CA GLY A 88 -3.97 13.04 3.10
C GLY A 88 -3.60 12.84 4.57
N LEU A 89 -4.62 12.64 5.39
CA LEU A 89 -4.45 12.31 6.80
C LEU A 89 -4.59 10.79 6.98
N VAL A 90 -3.61 10.17 7.65
CA VAL A 90 -3.66 8.75 8.04
C VAL A 90 -3.77 8.70 9.55
N THR A 91 -4.81 8.03 10.07
CA THR A 91 -5.07 7.87 11.51
C THR A 91 -5.09 6.39 11.90
N PRO A 92 -3.93 5.72 11.96
CA PRO A 92 -3.85 4.33 12.35
C PRO A 92 -4.20 4.10 13.82
N SER A 93 -4.81 2.95 14.09
CA SER A 93 -4.96 2.41 15.44
C SER A 93 -3.86 1.37 15.67
N PHE A 94 -3.08 1.52 16.74
CA PHE A 94 -1.98 0.61 17.06
C PHE A 94 -2.34 -0.29 18.24
N ASN A 95 -2.46 -1.60 17.98
CA ASN A 95 -2.78 -2.63 18.95
C ASN A 95 -1.55 -3.46 19.35
N ALA A 96 -0.63 -3.70 18.40
CA ALA A 96 0.55 -4.53 18.57
C ALA A 96 1.82 -3.88 18.01
N THR A 97 2.97 -4.47 18.34
CA THR A 97 4.26 -4.08 17.76
C THR A 97 4.24 -4.30 16.24
N TYR A 98 4.78 -3.34 15.50
CA TYR A 98 4.80 -3.23 14.04
C TYR A 98 3.45 -3.01 13.36
N ASP A 99 2.39 -2.72 14.12
CA ASP A 99 1.20 -2.14 13.53
C ASP A 99 1.57 -0.83 12.82
N ALA A 100 1.10 -0.67 11.59
CA ALA A 100 1.42 0.47 10.74
C ALA A 100 0.23 0.96 9.94
N GLY A 101 0.15 2.28 9.77
CA GLY A 101 -0.69 2.94 8.76
C GLY A 101 0.18 3.78 7.84
N THR A 102 -0.07 3.72 6.54
CA THR A 102 0.92 4.21 5.57
C THR A 102 0.30 4.72 4.28
N PHE A 103 1.02 5.63 3.63
CA PHE A 103 0.92 5.84 2.19
C PHE A 103 1.96 4.98 1.46
N TYR A 104 1.60 4.55 0.26
CA TYR A 104 2.51 3.84 -0.64
C TYR A 104 2.69 4.62 -1.93
N ILE A 105 3.92 4.62 -2.43
CA ILE A 105 4.19 4.76 -3.87
C ILE A 105 4.57 3.38 -4.36
N TRP A 106 3.81 2.84 -5.31
CA TRP A 106 3.97 1.46 -5.76
C TRP A 106 4.27 1.43 -7.27
N VAL A 107 5.37 0.76 -7.64
CA VAL A 107 5.73 0.52 -9.04
C VAL A 107 5.47 -0.95 -9.37
N ASP A 108 6.08 -1.85 -8.61
CA ASP A 108 5.94 -3.30 -8.74
C ASP A 108 6.28 -4.00 -7.40
N ASP A 109 6.32 -5.33 -7.38
CA ASP A 109 6.51 -6.11 -6.14
C ASP A 109 7.90 -5.99 -5.54
N ALA A 110 8.86 -5.51 -6.33
CA ALA A 110 10.20 -5.23 -5.90
C ALA A 110 10.46 -3.76 -5.59
N HIS A 111 9.61 -2.87 -6.11
CA HIS A 111 9.84 -1.44 -6.05
C HIS A 111 8.61 -0.70 -5.53
N TRP A 112 8.67 -0.35 -4.25
CA TRP A 112 7.70 0.49 -3.58
C TRP A 112 8.37 1.30 -2.47
N LEU A 113 7.75 2.43 -2.12
CA LEU A 113 8.12 3.26 -0.99
C LEU A 113 6.96 3.29 0.02
N LYS A 114 7.25 2.90 1.25
CA LYS A 114 6.32 2.94 2.39
C LYS A 114 6.62 4.17 3.24
N MET A 115 5.65 5.08 3.35
CA MET A 115 5.71 6.22 4.27
C MET A 115 4.79 5.91 5.46
N ALA A 116 5.30 5.11 6.39
CA ALA A 116 4.53 4.54 7.49
C ALA A 116 4.64 5.37 8.77
N MET A 117 3.51 5.47 9.47
CA MET A 117 3.50 5.61 10.92
C MET A 117 3.48 4.20 11.52
N GLU A 118 4.37 3.89 12.46
CA GLU A 118 4.56 2.53 12.97
C GLU A 118 4.78 2.49 14.49
N ARG A 119 4.25 1.45 15.14
CA ARG A 119 4.56 1.16 16.56
C ARG A 119 5.82 0.29 16.67
N ASP A 120 6.90 0.85 17.21
CA ASP A 120 8.20 0.17 17.33
C ASP A 120 8.22 -0.96 18.39
N GLU A 121 9.33 -1.69 18.46
CA GLU A 121 9.57 -2.79 19.40
C GLU A 121 9.51 -2.39 20.88
N ARG A 122 9.62 -1.09 21.15
CA ARG A 122 9.53 -0.48 22.48
C ARG A 122 8.13 0.06 22.77
N GLY A 123 7.20 -0.13 21.83
CA GLY A 123 5.81 0.31 21.91
C GLY A 123 5.58 1.80 21.65
N ARG A 124 6.54 2.49 21.03
CA ARG A 124 6.42 3.92 20.68
C ARG A 124 5.92 4.07 19.26
N VAL A 125 5.02 5.02 19.03
CA VAL A 125 4.55 5.37 17.69
C VAL A 125 5.49 6.40 17.06
N ARG A 126 5.86 6.19 15.81
CA ARG A 126 6.73 7.03 14.98
C ARG A 126 6.02 7.48 13.73
#